data_AF-A0A9W6GN81-F1
#
_entry.id   AF-A0A9W6GN81-F1
#
_cell.length_a   1.000
_cell.length_b   1.000
_cell.length_c   1.000
_cell.angle_alpha   90.00
_cell.angle_beta   90.00
_cell.angle_gamma   90.00
#
_symmetry.space_group_name_H-M   'P 1'
#
loop_
_entity.id
_entity.type
_entity.pdbx_description
1 polymer ?
#
loop_
_entity_poly.entity_id
_entity_poly.type
_entity_poly.pdbx_seq_one_letter_code
_entity_poly.pdbx_strand_id
1 'polypeptide(L)'
;MDIFFSVDKNYLPYLYITIHSILKNADIEDKFNFYILQNDFSIEDKRAFNKLLNTYDFSIEFLDICTEKLEKCRPEGYHLPLPTFYRYLIPELKPELPKAIYLDVDILVKGSLKNLWKTDISDYMFAAVEDFYYLSKADYKEMIGLEQSSSYFNAGILLMNLRKMSNDDTGLKLIKSSIDNISVFKLGDQDALNKVCEGQILKVSADFNYQASMIKNCKKKLKHKKSHIIIHNLGPDKKYIYNIFYTKGLDFEYKILGLKVYIKSLPSILRVKRSELFSLIRNTPIIGELIYLNYKNIKSKLVTVKQG
;
A
#
# COMPACT_ATOMS: atom_id res chain seq x y z
N MET A 1 -7.04 7.54 -14.22
CA MET A 1 -7.21 6.66 -13.05
C MET A 1 -6.88 7.48 -11.83
N ASP A 2 -7.85 7.60 -10.94
CA ASP A 2 -7.72 8.35 -9.70
C ASP A 2 -7.31 7.39 -8.60
N ILE A 3 -6.12 7.59 -8.04
CA ILE A 3 -5.47 6.66 -7.12
C ILE A 3 -5.16 7.37 -5.80
N PHE A 4 -5.63 6.79 -4.71
CA PHE A 4 -5.51 7.33 -3.37
C PHE A 4 -4.54 6.51 -2.53
N PHE A 5 -3.73 7.21 -1.75
CA PHE A 5 -2.84 6.64 -0.74
C PHE A 5 -3.08 7.33 0.59
N SER A 6 -2.95 6.59 1.69
CA SER A 6 -2.88 7.18 3.04
C SER A 6 -1.55 6.86 3.68
N VAL A 7 -0.86 7.87 4.18
CA VAL A 7 0.56 7.72 4.52
C VAL A 7 0.99 8.72 5.59
N ASP A 8 1.95 8.32 6.42
CA ASP A 8 2.75 9.24 7.25
C ASP A 8 4.16 9.38 6.66
N LYS A 9 4.90 10.43 7.06
CA LYS A 9 6.22 10.72 6.48
C LYS A 9 7.23 9.58 6.58
N ASN A 10 7.10 8.66 7.54
CA ASN A 10 8.02 7.53 7.66
C ASN A 10 7.86 6.53 6.51
N TYR A 11 6.69 6.53 5.86
CA TYR A 11 6.38 5.66 4.74
C TYR A 11 6.56 6.32 3.36
N LEU A 12 7.00 7.57 3.33
CA LEU A 12 7.32 8.32 2.11
C LEU A 12 8.21 7.57 1.10
N PRO A 13 9.30 6.86 1.50
CA PRO A 13 10.05 6.03 0.55
C PRO A 13 9.24 4.90 -0.09
N TYR A 14 8.29 4.30 0.63
CA TYR A 14 7.44 3.25 0.07
C TYR A 14 6.42 3.82 -0.89
N LEU A 15 5.81 4.96 -0.53
CA LEU A 15 4.92 5.69 -1.44
C LEU A 15 5.61 6.01 -2.77
N TYR A 16 6.84 6.55 -2.71
CA TYR A 16 7.61 6.86 -3.91
C TYR A 16 7.83 5.63 -4.80
N ILE A 17 8.21 4.49 -4.21
CA ILE A 17 8.44 3.25 -4.97
C ILE A 17 7.14 2.72 -5.56
N THR A 18 6.05 2.75 -4.79
CA THR A 18 4.74 2.27 -5.23
C THR A 18 4.24 3.08 -6.41
N ILE A 19 4.25 4.42 -6.33
CA ILE A 19 3.90 5.31 -7.44
C ILE A 19 4.79 5.03 -8.66
N HIS A 20 6.11 4.95 -8.46
CA HIS A 20 7.03 4.66 -9.55
C HIS A 20 6.71 3.30 -10.22
N SER A 21 6.38 2.27 -9.44
CA SER A 21 6.02 0.96 -9.96
C SER A 21 4.72 0.96 -10.76
N ILE A 22 3.74 1.78 -10.37
CA ILE A 22 2.50 1.98 -11.13
C ILE A 22 2.81 2.62 -12.48
N LEU A 23 3.50 3.78 -12.46
CA LEU A 23 3.81 4.56 -13.66
C LEU A 23 4.64 3.77 -14.66
N LYS A 24 5.56 2.93 -14.18
CA LYS A 24 6.40 2.09 -15.03
C LYS A 24 5.62 0.99 -15.77
N ASN A 25 4.52 0.52 -15.20
CA ASN A 25 3.68 -0.53 -15.79
C ASN A 25 2.42 0.04 -16.47
N ALA A 26 2.38 1.35 -16.68
CA ALA A 26 1.31 2.03 -17.37
C ALA A 26 1.44 1.92 -18.89
N ASP A 27 0.30 1.87 -19.58
CA ASP A 27 0.26 2.14 -21.02
C ASP A 27 0.44 3.64 -21.28
N ILE A 28 0.92 4.02 -22.47
CA ILE A 28 1.15 5.43 -22.83
C ILE A 28 -0.12 6.32 -22.78
N GLU A 29 -1.29 5.68 -22.92
CA GLU A 29 -2.60 6.34 -22.87
C GLU A 29 -3.15 6.46 -21.43
N ASP A 30 -2.57 5.72 -20.47
CA ASP A 30 -3.06 5.76 -19.09
C ASP A 30 -2.68 7.10 -18.45
N LYS A 31 -3.68 7.82 -17.95
CA LYS A 31 -3.50 9.04 -17.16
C LYS A 31 -3.69 8.75 -15.68
N PHE A 32 -2.80 9.26 -14.83
CA PHE A 32 -2.87 9.04 -13.38
C PHE A 32 -3.02 10.37 -12.64
N ASN A 33 -3.94 10.37 -11.69
CA ASN A 33 -4.05 11.40 -10.66
C ASN A 33 -3.83 10.72 -9.31
N PHE A 34 -2.78 11.13 -8.60
CA PHE A 34 -2.45 10.59 -7.28
C PHE A 34 -2.89 11.54 -6.18
N TYR A 35 -3.68 11.05 -5.23
CA TYR A 35 -4.16 11.79 -4.07
C TYR A 35 -3.52 11.22 -2.82
N ILE A 36 -2.70 12.02 -2.14
CA ILE A 36 -1.92 11.60 -0.98
C ILE A 36 -2.53 12.18 0.29
N LEU A 37 -3.22 11.33 1.05
CA LEU A 37 -3.81 11.68 2.34
C LEU A 37 -2.73 11.61 3.41
N GLN A 38 -2.39 12.76 4.00
CA GLN A 38 -1.31 12.89 4.96
C GLN A 38 -1.60 14.04 5.94
N ASN A 39 -0.88 14.12 7.06
CA ASN A 39 -1.02 15.21 8.03
C ASN A 39 0.33 15.74 8.55
N ASP A 40 1.47 15.30 8.00
CA ASP A 40 2.80 15.58 8.55
C ASP A 40 3.88 15.86 7.50
N PHE A 41 3.51 16.09 6.23
CA PHE A 41 4.46 16.33 5.16
C PHE A 41 4.92 17.79 5.11
N SER A 42 6.24 17.99 5.13
CA SER A 42 6.86 19.27 4.83
C SER A 42 6.82 19.60 3.34
N ILE A 43 7.21 20.83 2.98
CA ILE A 43 7.40 21.23 1.58
C ILE A 43 8.50 20.36 0.93
N GLU A 44 9.55 20.04 1.68
CA GLU A 44 10.67 19.21 1.22
C GLU A 44 10.23 17.76 0.94
N ASP A 45 9.29 17.23 1.72
CA ASP A 45 8.70 15.91 1.51
C ASP A 45 7.88 15.89 0.21
N LYS A 46 7.05 16.92 -0.01
CA LYS A 46 6.25 17.09 -1.25
C LYS A 46 7.15 17.25 -2.49
N ARG A 47 8.24 18.03 -2.38
CA ARG A 47 9.24 18.21 -3.46
C ARG A 47 9.97 16.93 -3.88
N ALA A 48 9.93 15.88 -3.06
CA ALA A 48 10.59 14.63 -3.40
C ALA A 48 10.02 13.95 -4.65
N PHE A 49 8.77 14.26 -5.02
CA PHE A 49 8.11 13.72 -6.20
C PHE A 49 8.45 14.47 -7.50
N ASN A 50 9.14 15.63 -7.44
CA ASN A 50 9.53 16.42 -8.61
C ASN A 50 10.27 15.60 -9.66
N LYS A 51 11.10 14.66 -9.22
CA LYS A 51 11.82 13.77 -10.14
C LYS A 51 10.88 12.88 -10.94
N LEU A 52 9.84 12.33 -10.30
CA LEU A 52 8.84 11.52 -11.00
C LEU A 52 8.04 12.41 -11.94
N LEU A 53 7.61 13.59 -11.50
CA LEU A 53 6.88 14.57 -12.31
C LEU A 53 7.66 15.01 -13.56
N ASN A 54 8.99 15.08 -13.48
CA ASN A 54 9.85 15.38 -14.63
C ASN A 54 10.05 14.18 -15.58
N THR A 55 9.69 12.96 -15.15
CA THR A 55 9.95 11.72 -15.89
C THR A 55 8.67 11.15 -16.51
N TYR A 56 7.53 11.31 -15.84
CA TYR A 56 6.25 10.72 -16.22
C TYR A 56 5.17 11.80 -16.22
N ASP A 57 4.18 11.65 -17.10
CA ASP A 57 3.02 12.53 -17.17
C ASP A 57 1.90 12.04 -16.21
N PHE A 58 1.80 12.68 -15.05
CA PHE A 58 0.76 12.43 -14.05
C PHE A 58 0.54 13.67 -13.17
N SER A 59 -0.57 13.69 -12.43
CA SER A 59 -0.82 14.69 -11.39
C SER A 59 -0.68 14.10 -9.99
N ILE A 60 -0.24 14.92 -9.03
CA ILE A 60 -0.18 14.56 -7.62
C ILE A 60 -0.74 15.71 -6.77
N GLU A 61 -1.67 15.38 -5.89
CA GLU A 61 -2.29 16.29 -4.95
C GLU A 61 -2.09 15.76 -3.53
N PHE A 62 -1.67 16.63 -2.61
CA PHE A 62 -1.51 16.29 -1.20
C PHE A 62 -2.70 16.84 -0.43
N LEU A 63 -3.46 15.95 0.20
CA LEU A 63 -4.65 16.27 0.98
C LEU A 63 -4.30 16.22 2.47
N ASP A 64 -4.39 17.37 3.14
CA ASP A 64 -4.13 17.48 4.59
C ASP A 64 -5.33 16.94 5.38
N ILE A 65 -5.11 15.88 6.18
CA ILE A 65 -6.17 15.19 6.92
C ILE A 65 -6.27 15.70 8.36
N CYS A 66 -7.47 16.08 8.76
CA CYS A 66 -7.81 16.33 10.15
C CYS A 66 -8.00 15.00 10.90
N THR A 67 -7.19 14.75 11.92
CA THR A 67 -7.10 13.44 12.57
C THR A 67 -8.04 13.24 13.75
N GLU A 68 -8.62 14.30 14.31
CA GLU A 68 -9.31 14.29 15.61
C GLU A 68 -10.39 13.20 15.71
N LYS A 69 -11.20 13.03 14.66
CA LYS A 69 -12.25 12.00 14.62
C LYS A 69 -11.69 10.59 14.43
N LEU A 70 -10.59 10.46 13.69
CA LEU A 70 -9.99 9.18 13.32
C LEU A 70 -9.13 8.59 14.44
N GLU A 71 -8.59 9.42 15.33
CA GLU A 71 -7.85 8.95 16.50
C GLU A 71 -8.70 8.05 17.40
N LYS A 72 -10.01 8.33 17.49
CA LYS A 72 -10.98 7.54 18.24
C LYS A 72 -11.30 6.19 17.60
N CYS A 73 -10.90 5.97 16.34
CA CYS A 73 -11.14 4.71 15.64
C CYS A 73 -10.07 3.65 15.93
N ARG A 74 -8.96 4.03 16.59
CA ARG A 74 -7.82 3.14 16.82
C ARG A 74 -8.10 2.15 17.95
N PRO A 75 -8.12 0.83 17.69
CA PRO A 75 -8.30 -0.17 18.73
C PRO A 75 -7.15 -0.16 19.74
N GLU A 76 -7.48 -0.20 21.03
CA GLU A 76 -6.49 -0.24 22.11
C GLU A 76 -5.69 -1.55 22.09
N GLY A 77 -4.39 -1.47 22.36
CA GLY A 77 -3.51 -2.65 22.39
C GLY A 77 -3.06 -3.17 21.02
N TYR A 78 -3.49 -2.56 19.91
CA TYR A 78 -3.04 -2.91 18.56
C TYR A 78 -2.24 -1.74 17.93
N HIS A 79 -1.09 -2.06 17.35
CA HIS A 79 -0.22 -1.09 16.71
C HIS A 79 -0.62 -0.82 15.26
N LEU A 80 -1.79 -0.18 15.07
CA LEU A 80 -2.25 0.28 13.75
C LEU A 80 -1.84 1.75 13.52
N PRO A 81 -1.18 2.06 12.39
CA PRO A 81 -0.89 3.44 12.02
C PRO A 81 -2.17 4.23 11.80
N LEU A 82 -2.27 5.42 12.39
CA LEU A 82 -3.43 6.31 12.22
C LEU A 82 -3.79 6.59 10.73
N PRO A 83 -2.83 6.73 9.79
CA PRO A 83 -3.15 6.90 8.37
C PRO A 83 -4.02 5.80 7.76
N THR A 84 -4.07 4.59 8.33
CA THR A 84 -4.93 3.52 7.79
C THR A 84 -6.41 3.93 7.79
N PHE A 85 -6.84 4.76 8.74
CA PHE A 85 -8.24 5.22 8.85
C PHE A 85 -8.56 6.40 7.92
N TYR A 86 -7.55 7.03 7.29
CA TYR A 86 -7.79 8.19 6.41
C TYR A 86 -8.61 7.79 5.18
N ARG A 87 -8.55 6.52 4.77
CA ARG A 87 -9.32 5.98 3.65
C ARG A 87 -10.83 6.12 3.80
N TYR A 88 -11.32 6.24 5.04
CA TYR A 88 -12.74 6.47 5.32
C TYR A 88 -13.26 7.78 4.75
N LEU A 89 -12.38 8.78 4.62
CA LEU A 89 -12.74 10.13 4.19
C LEU A 89 -12.71 10.29 2.66
N ILE A 90 -12.26 9.28 1.91
CA ILE A 90 -12.08 9.37 0.46
C ILE A 90 -13.39 9.75 -0.26
N PRO A 91 -14.55 9.15 0.06
CA PRO A 91 -15.82 9.53 -0.59
C PRO A 91 -16.17 11.01 -0.43
N GLU A 92 -15.82 11.63 0.70
CA GLU A 92 -16.13 13.04 1.00
C GLU A 92 -15.05 14.02 0.54
N LEU A 93 -13.80 13.58 0.37
CA LEU A 93 -12.67 14.44 -0.02
C LEU A 93 -12.71 14.84 -1.50
N LYS A 94 -13.26 14.00 -2.36
CA LYS A 94 -13.36 14.20 -3.81
C LYS A 94 -14.74 13.78 -4.34
N PRO A 95 -15.82 14.46 -3.93
CA PRO A 95 -17.20 14.07 -4.25
C PRO A 95 -17.53 14.11 -5.75
N GLU A 96 -16.72 14.83 -6.54
CA GLU A 96 -16.82 14.89 -8.00
C GLU A 96 -16.37 13.59 -8.69
N LEU A 97 -15.56 12.76 -8.02
CA LEU A 97 -15.05 11.52 -8.58
C LEU A 97 -16.07 10.39 -8.38
N PRO A 98 -16.48 9.67 -9.44
CA PRO A 98 -17.43 8.57 -9.29
C PRO A 98 -16.77 7.29 -8.75
N LYS A 99 -15.46 7.13 -8.95
CA LYS A 99 -14.70 5.91 -8.68
C LYS A 99 -13.23 6.23 -8.43
N ALA A 100 -12.58 5.46 -7.56
CA ALA A 100 -11.15 5.57 -7.29
C ALA A 100 -10.51 4.21 -6.99
N ILE A 101 -9.18 4.10 -7.09
CA ILE A 101 -8.42 2.99 -6.53
C ILE A 101 -7.75 3.48 -5.24
N TYR A 102 -8.00 2.82 -4.12
CA TYR A 102 -7.17 2.96 -2.93
C TYR A 102 -6.08 1.88 -2.91
N LEU A 103 -4.86 2.28 -2.55
CA LEU A 103 -3.72 1.38 -2.40
C LEU A 103 -2.98 1.66 -1.08
N ASP A 104 -2.65 0.60 -0.35
CA ASP A 104 -1.62 0.65 0.69
C ASP A 104 -0.25 0.94 0.04
N VAL A 105 0.65 1.56 0.80
CA VAL A 105 1.96 2.01 0.29
C VAL A 105 3.03 0.92 0.29
N ASP A 106 2.77 -0.24 0.90
CA ASP A 106 3.71 -1.36 1.08
C ASP A 106 3.51 -2.48 0.03
N ILE A 107 3.11 -2.07 -1.17
CA ILE A 107 2.87 -2.93 -2.33
C ILE A 107 3.95 -2.75 -3.40
N LEU A 108 3.93 -3.65 -4.37
CA LEU A 108 4.67 -3.51 -5.63
C LEU A 108 3.73 -3.84 -6.79
N VAL A 109 3.58 -2.89 -7.72
CA VAL A 109 2.82 -3.08 -8.96
C VAL A 109 3.76 -3.58 -10.06
N LYS A 110 3.42 -4.73 -10.65
CA LYS A 110 4.19 -5.48 -11.64
C LYS A 110 3.47 -5.61 -12.99
N GLY A 111 2.30 -5.00 -13.13
CA GLY A 111 1.51 -5.02 -14.35
C GLY A 111 0.45 -3.92 -14.34
N SER A 112 -0.22 -3.75 -15.46
CA SER A 112 -1.21 -2.69 -15.64
C SER A 112 -2.40 -2.82 -14.68
N LEU A 113 -2.82 -1.69 -14.11
CA LEU A 113 -4.02 -1.57 -13.27
C LEU A 113 -5.30 -1.40 -14.10
N LYS A 114 -5.21 -1.32 -15.43
CA LYS A 114 -6.33 -1.05 -16.34
C LYS A 114 -7.50 -2.02 -16.18
N ASN A 115 -7.20 -3.31 -16.00
CA ASN A 115 -8.23 -4.33 -15.81
C ASN A 115 -8.93 -4.20 -14.44
N LEU A 116 -8.19 -3.82 -13.39
CA LEU A 116 -8.81 -3.48 -12.11
C LEU A 116 -9.71 -2.27 -12.29
N TRP A 117 -9.19 -1.16 -12.85
CA TRP A 117 -9.95 0.07 -13.08
C TRP A 117 -11.24 -0.13 -13.90
N LYS A 118 -11.21 -1.01 -14.90
CA LYS A 118 -12.36 -1.32 -15.78
C LYS A 118 -13.40 -2.23 -15.13
N THR A 119 -13.13 -2.79 -13.95
CA THR A 119 -14.11 -3.63 -13.24
C THR A 119 -15.38 -2.82 -12.97
N ASP A 120 -16.53 -3.37 -13.32
CA ASP A 120 -17.83 -2.78 -13.02
C ASP A 120 -18.17 -3.02 -11.55
N ILE A 121 -18.37 -1.93 -10.82
CA ILE A 121 -18.67 -1.91 -9.39
C ILE A 121 -19.97 -1.15 -9.10
N SER A 122 -20.80 -0.92 -10.11
CA SER A 122 -21.97 -0.04 -10.02
C SER A 122 -22.90 -0.42 -8.85
N ASP A 123 -23.05 -1.72 -8.59
CA ASP A 123 -23.89 -2.24 -7.50
C ASP A 123 -23.17 -2.43 -6.15
N TYR A 124 -21.84 -2.31 -6.13
CA TYR A 124 -20.99 -2.62 -4.99
C TYR A 124 -20.39 -1.37 -4.36
N MET A 125 -20.11 -1.40 -3.05
CA MET A 125 -19.39 -0.32 -2.36
C MET A 125 -17.94 -0.25 -2.84
N PHE A 126 -17.30 -1.41 -3.00
CA PHE A 126 -15.99 -1.52 -3.59
C PHE A 126 -15.72 -2.93 -4.09
N ALA A 127 -14.64 -3.09 -4.85
CA ALA A 127 -14.09 -4.38 -5.22
C ALA A 127 -12.75 -4.62 -4.54
N ALA A 128 -12.53 -5.83 -4.03
CA ALA A 128 -11.33 -6.20 -3.27
C ALA A 128 -11.01 -7.70 -3.40
N VAL A 129 -9.82 -8.08 -2.94
CA VAL A 129 -9.37 -9.48 -2.87
C VAL A 129 -9.59 -10.00 -1.46
N GLU A 130 -10.09 -11.25 -1.36
CA GLU A 130 -10.25 -11.94 -0.08
C GLU A 130 -8.91 -12.03 0.70
N ASP A 131 -8.96 -11.84 2.01
CA ASP A 131 -7.81 -12.08 2.88
C ASP A 131 -7.62 -13.60 3.07
N PHE A 132 -6.50 -14.14 2.59
CA PHE A 132 -6.31 -15.60 2.55
C PHE A 132 -6.19 -16.23 3.93
N TYR A 133 -5.86 -15.45 4.96
CA TYR A 133 -5.76 -15.93 6.33
C TYR A 133 -7.11 -15.82 7.04
N TYR A 134 -7.74 -14.64 7.01
CA TYR A 134 -8.96 -14.35 7.76
C TYR A 134 -10.24 -14.92 7.13
N LEU A 135 -10.26 -15.19 5.83
CA LEU A 135 -11.43 -15.78 5.14
C LEU A 135 -11.93 -17.07 5.82
N SER A 136 -11.01 -17.88 6.33
CA SER A 136 -11.31 -19.18 6.97
C SER A 136 -11.57 -19.12 8.48
N LYS A 137 -11.53 -17.93 9.10
CA LYS A 137 -11.65 -17.75 10.54
C LYS A 137 -13.10 -17.45 10.93
N ALA A 138 -13.94 -18.48 11.00
CA ALA A 138 -15.36 -18.35 11.37
C ALA A 138 -15.54 -17.60 12.71
N ASP A 139 -14.83 -18.03 13.76
CA ASP A 139 -14.91 -17.40 15.10
C ASP A 139 -14.53 -15.91 15.07
N TYR A 140 -13.56 -15.53 14.22
CA TYR A 140 -13.16 -14.13 14.08
C TYR A 140 -14.23 -13.30 13.39
N LYS A 141 -14.84 -13.83 12.32
CA LYS A 141 -15.95 -13.17 11.61
C LYS A 141 -17.14 -12.97 12.54
N GLU A 142 -17.52 -13.99 13.29
CA GLU A 142 -18.59 -13.90 14.28
C GLU A 142 -18.27 -12.86 15.37
N MET A 143 -17.03 -12.85 15.89
CA MET A 143 -16.58 -11.88 16.90
C MET A 143 -16.70 -10.42 16.44
N ILE A 144 -16.48 -10.14 15.15
CA ILE A 144 -16.66 -8.79 14.60
C ILE A 144 -18.08 -8.53 14.08
N GLY A 145 -18.98 -9.50 14.20
CA GLY A 145 -20.40 -9.40 13.81
C GLY A 145 -20.67 -9.57 12.32
N LEU A 146 -19.87 -10.39 11.63
CA LEU A 146 -20.15 -10.86 10.27
C LEU A 146 -20.82 -12.23 10.28
N GLU A 147 -21.60 -12.52 9.24
CA GLU A 147 -22.12 -13.85 8.99
C GLU A 147 -20.99 -14.85 8.73
N GLN A 148 -21.12 -16.08 9.23
CA GLN A 148 -20.09 -17.10 9.02
C GLN A 148 -19.89 -17.45 7.53
N SER A 149 -20.93 -17.29 6.70
CA SER A 149 -20.87 -17.45 5.25
C SER A 149 -20.23 -16.29 4.51
N SER A 150 -20.09 -15.11 5.16
CA SER A 150 -19.53 -13.93 4.51
C SER A 150 -18.06 -14.12 4.16
N SER A 151 -17.67 -13.61 2.99
CA SER A 151 -16.27 -13.44 2.65
C SER A 151 -15.63 -12.36 3.53
N TYR A 152 -14.30 -12.40 3.64
CA TYR A 152 -13.55 -11.39 4.36
C TYR A 152 -12.39 -10.93 3.46
N PHE A 153 -12.29 -9.62 3.25
CA PHE A 153 -11.45 -8.98 2.24
C PHE A 153 -10.29 -8.21 2.85
N ASN A 154 -9.15 -8.22 2.18
CA ASN A 154 -8.01 -7.39 2.55
C ASN A 154 -8.27 -5.93 2.13
N ALA A 155 -7.97 -4.99 3.02
CA ALA A 155 -8.25 -3.57 2.79
C ALA A 155 -7.19 -2.86 1.92
N GLY A 156 -6.05 -3.47 1.65
CA GLY A 156 -4.92 -2.74 1.06
C GLY A 156 -5.02 -2.42 -0.42
N ILE A 157 -5.96 -3.02 -1.16
CA ILE A 157 -6.25 -2.67 -2.56
C ILE A 157 -7.77 -2.68 -2.73
N LEU A 158 -8.34 -1.50 -2.93
CA LEU A 158 -9.78 -1.30 -3.09
C LEU A 158 -10.06 -0.54 -4.38
N LEU A 159 -10.98 -1.03 -5.21
CA LEU A 159 -11.59 -0.21 -6.25
C LEU A 159 -12.92 0.31 -5.70
N MET A 160 -12.96 1.58 -5.31
CA MET A 160 -14.03 2.19 -4.52
C MET A 160 -15.08 2.85 -5.42
N ASN A 161 -16.35 2.58 -5.15
CA ASN A 161 -17.49 3.27 -5.77
C ASN A 161 -17.79 4.53 -4.95
N LEU A 162 -17.05 5.60 -5.21
CA LEU A 162 -17.13 6.83 -4.42
C LEU A 162 -18.53 7.44 -4.45
N ARG A 163 -19.22 7.37 -5.60
CA ARG A 163 -20.61 7.85 -5.71
C ARG A 163 -21.54 7.10 -4.76
N LYS A 164 -21.51 5.76 -4.78
CA LYS A 164 -22.37 4.95 -3.92
C LYS A 164 -22.01 5.13 -2.45
N MET A 165 -20.71 5.14 -2.13
CA MET A 165 -20.24 5.32 -0.76
C MET A 165 -20.59 6.70 -0.19
N SER A 166 -20.49 7.76 -1.00
CA SER A 166 -20.89 9.11 -0.59
C SER A 166 -22.40 9.22 -0.38
N ASN A 167 -23.22 8.66 -1.30
CA ASN A 167 -24.68 8.67 -1.17
C ASN A 167 -25.19 7.88 0.06
N ASP A 168 -24.41 6.94 0.57
CA ASP A 168 -24.76 6.10 1.71
C ASP A 168 -24.10 6.55 3.03
N ASP A 169 -23.40 7.71 3.03
CA ASP A 169 -22.62 8.20 4.16
C ASP A 169 -21.65 7.14 4.73
N THR A 170 -21.06 6.32 3.84
CA THR A 170 -20.28 5.15 4.24
C THR A 170 -19.08 5.54 5.10
N GLY A 171 -18.42 6.68 4.84
CA GLY A 171 -17.31 7.18 5.67
C GLY A 171 -17.72 7.39 7.13
N LEU A 172 -18.88 8.00 7.37
CA LEU A 172 -19.42 8.20 8.72
C LEU A 172 -19.80 6.87 9.39
N LYS A 173 -20.38 5.93 8.65
CA LYS A 173 -20.69 4.58 9.16
C LYS A 173 -19.44 3.80 9.55
N LEU A 174 -18.35 3.94 8.78
CA LEU A 174 -17.05 3.33 9.09
C LEU A 174 -16.46 3.89 10.38
N ILE A 175 -16.45 5.21 10.54
CA ILE A 175 -15.98 5.87 11.78
C ILE A 175 -16.80 5.38 12.97
N LYS A 176 -18.14 5.42 12.87
CA LYS A 176 -19.03 4.97 13.93
C LYS A 176 -18.78 3.50 14.28
N SER A 177 -18.71 2.63 13.27
CA SER A 177 -18.48 1.20 13.49
C SER A 177 -17.13 0.93 14.14
N SER A 178 -16.06 1.65 13.78
CA SER A 178 -14.75 1.52 14.44
C SER A 178 -14.81 1.89 15.91
N ILE A 179 -15.50 2.97 16.26
CA ILE A 179 -15.66 3.41 17.65
C ILE A 179 -16.50 2.41 18.45
N ASP A 180 -17.66 2.02 17.91
CA ASP A 180 -18.61 1.11 18.58
C ASP A 180 -18.02 -0.30 18.80
N ASN A 181 -17.04 -0.70 17.98
CA ASN A 181 -16.44 -2.04 18.00
C ASN A 181 -14.94 -2.01 18.34
N ILE A 182 -14.47 -0.93 18.99
CA ILE A 182 -13.04 -0.66 19.27
C ILE A 182 -12.33 -1.81 20.02
N SER A 183 -13.06 -2.57 20.85
CA SER A 183 -12.53 -3.69 21.63
C SER A 183 -12.38 -4.99 20.83
N VAL A 184 -13.09 -5.12 19.70
CA VAL A 184 -13.12 -6.36 18.89
C VAL A 184 -12.47 -6.20 17.52
N PHE A 185 -12.38 -4.99 16.96
CA PHE A 185 -11.76 -4.72 15.65
C PHE A 185 -10.23 -4.75 15.71
N LYS A 186 -9.66 -5.95 15.79
CA LYS A 186 -8.20 -6.17 15.90
C LYS A 186 -7.43 -5.71 14.67
N LEU A 187 -8.06 -5.70 13.50
CA LEU A 187 -7.51 -5.22 12.23
C LEU A 187 -8.03 -3.83 11.86
N GLY A 188 -8.70 -3.14 12.79
CA GLY A 188 -9.10 -1.74 12.66
C GLY A 188 -9.95 -1.46 11.43
N ASP A 189 -9.40 -0.73 10.47
CA ASP A 189 -10.12 -0.28 9.29
C ASP A 189 -10.58 -1.42 8.37
N GLN A 190 -9.80 -2.49 8.31
CA GLN A 190 -10.18 -3.68 7.54
C GLN A 190 -11.42 -4.36 8.10
N ASP A 191 -11.54 -4.45 9.43
CA ASP A 191 -12.73 -5.03 10.07
C ASP A 191 -13.96 -4.16 9.85
N ALA A 192 -13.83 -2.84 10.00
CA ALA A 192 -14.92 -1.91 9.78
C ALA A 192 -15.41 -1.93 8.33
N LEU A 193 -14.50 -1.95 7.34
CA LEU A 193 -14.84 -2.06 5.93
C LEU A 193 -15.62 -3.35 5.64
N ASN A 194 -15.16 -4.48 6.16
CA ASN A 194 -15.84 -5.76 5.96
C ASN A 194 -17.23 -5.78 6.62
N LYS A 195 -17.37 -5.24 7.83
CA LYS A 195 -18.64 -5.19 8.57
C LYS A 195 -19.65 -4.24 7.92
N VAL A 196 -19.25 -2.99 7.70
CA VAL A 196 -20.17 -1.95 7.19
C VAL A 196 -20.61 -2.23 5.76
N CYS A 197 -19.73 -2.83 4.96
CA CYS A 197 -20.00 -3.13 3.55
C CYS A 197 -20.35 -4.60 3.30
N GLU A 198 -20.73 -5.36 4.34
CA GLU A 198 -21.08 -6.77 4.22
C GLU A 198 -22.14 -6.99 3.11
N GLY A 199 -21.92 -8.01 2.28
CA GLY A 199 -22.79 -8.30 1.14
C GLY A 199 -22.65 -7.33 -0.05
N GLN A 200 -21.88 -6.24 0.08
CA GLN A 200 -21.72 -5.21 -0.95
C GLN A 200 -20.27 -5.06 -1.45
N ILE A 201 -19.45 -6.10 -1.29
CA ILE A 201 -18.05 -6.13 -1.74
C ILE A 201 -17.92 -7.10 -2.92
N LEU A 202 -17.45 -6.59 -4.07
CA LEU A 202 -17.16 -7.43 -5.23
C LEU A 202 -15.79 -8.10 -5.07
N LYS A 203 -15.78 -9.43 -5.18
CA LYS A 203 -14.53 -10.19 -5.22
C LYS A 203 -13.82 -10.04 -6.57
N VAL A 204 -12.54 -9.67 -6.55
CA VAL A 204 -11.67 -9.64 -7.74
C VAL A 204 -10.55 -10.68 -7.66
N SER A 205 -9.82 -10.85 -8.77
CA SER A 205 -8.71 -11.81 -8.87
C SER A 205 -7.63 -11.55 -7.81
N ALA A 206 -7.13 -12.63 -7.23
CA ALA A 206 -5.96 -12.63 -6.34
C ALA A 206 -4.70 -12.00 -6.97
N ASP A 207 -4.64 -11.90 -8.30
CA ASP A 207 -3.53 -11.23 -8.99
C ASP A 207 -3.43 -9.73 -8.65
N PHE A 208 -4.52 -9.09 -8.25
CA PHE A 208 -4.53 -7.68 -7.82
C PHE A 208 -4.16 -7.50 -6.34
N ASN A 209 -3.95 -8.57 -5.57
CA ASN A 209 -3.48 -8.48 -4.19
C ASN A 209 -2.86 -9.82 -3.75
N TYR A 210 -1.63 -10.07 -4.19
CA TYR A 210 -0.89 -11.26 -3.76
C TYR A 210 -0.26 -11.03 -2.39
N GLN A 211 -0.92 -11.56 -1.35
CA GLN A 211 -0.57 -11.43 0.07
C GLN A 211 0.62 -12.35 0.46
N ALA A 212 1.83 -11.94 0.08
CA ALA A 212 3.02 -12.80 0.05
C ALA A 212 3.43 -13.40 1.41
N SER A 213 3.23 -12.67 2.52
CA SER A 213 3.55 -13.15 3.87
C SER A 213 2.53 -14.14 4.42
N MET A 214 1.27 -14.05 4.00
CA MET A 214 0.17 -14.91 4.50
C MET A 214 0.16 -16.28 3.82
N ILE A 215 0.64 -16.38 2.58
CA ILE A 215 0.66 -17.64 1.83
C ILE A 215 1.60 -18.68 2.46
N LYS A 216 2.65 -18.27 3.18
CA LYS A 216 3.50 -19.20 3.95
C LYS A 216 2.74 -19.90 5.08
N ASN A 217 1.70 -19.26 5.61
CA ASN A 217 0.88 -19.77 6.72
C ASN A 217 -0.43 -20.43 6.24
N CYS A 218 -0.78 -20.29 4.95
CA CYS A 218 -1.93 -20.97 4.36
C CYS A 218 -1.59 -22.43 4.01
N LYS A 219 -2.33 -23.38 4.59
CA LYS A 219 -2.19 -24.83 4.28
C LYS A 219 -2.53 -25.19 2.82
N LYS A 220 -3.21 -24.31 2.08
CA LYS A 220 -3.51 -24.48 0.65
C LYS A 220 -2.36 -23.93 -0.18
N LYS A 221 -1.57 -24.81 -0.79
CA LYS A 221 -0.54 -24.45 -1.78
C LYS A 221 -1.21 -23.74 -2.98
N LEU A 222 -1.25 -22.40 -2.96
CA LEU A 222 -1.50 -21.63 -4.18
C LEU A 222 -0.34 -21.96 -5.13
N LYS A 223 -0.63 -22.58 -6.27
CA LYS A 223 0.36 -22.80 -7.33
C LYS A 223 0.95 -21.42 -7.67
N HIS A 224 2.25 -21.22 -7.42
CA HIS A 224 2.97 -20.00 -7.75
C HIS A 224 2.81 -19.72 -9.25
N LYS A 225 1.81 -18.93 -9.63
CA LYS A 225 1.73 -18.36 -10.97
C LYS A 225 2.66 -17.16 -11.00
N LYS A 226 3.60 -17.14 -11.95
CA LYS A 226 4.56 -16.04 -12.13
C LYS A 226 3.91 -14.69 -12.52
N SER A 227 2.58 -14.57 -12.52
CA SER A 227 1.79 -13.52 -13.19
C SER A 227 1.00 -12.58 -12.25
N HIS A 228 1.35 -12.47 -10.97
CA HIS A 228 0.67 -11.54 -10.07
C HIS A 228 0.94 -10.08 -10.47
N ILE A 229 -0.13 -9.26 -10.53
CA ILE A 229 -0.10 -7.84 -10.91
C ILE A 229 0.34 -6.99 -9.72
N ILE A 230 -0.14 -7.27 -8.51
CA ILE A 230 0.26 -6.56 -7.29
C ILE A 230 0.77 -7.57 -6.25
N ILE A 231 1.95 -7.30 -5.72
CA ILE A 231 2.52 -8.03 -4.59
C ILE A 231 2.34 -7.17 -3.34
N HIS A 232 1.68 -7.71 -2.32
CA HIS A 232 1.40 -7.02 -1.06
C HIS A 232 2.18 -7.67 0.09
N ASN A 233 3.04 -6.88 0.75
CA ASN A 233 3.87 -7.33 1.86
C ASN A 233 3.21 -7.05 3.21
N LEU A 234 2.20 -7.84 3.56
CA LEU A 234 1.46 -7.71 4.82
C LEU A 234 2.35 -7.93 6.06
N GLY A 235 2.03 -7.21 7.13
CA GLY A 235 2.62 -7.38 8.47
C GLY A 235 3.79 -6.43 8.80
N PRO A 236 4.28 -6.45 10.05
CA PRO A 236 5.35 -5.56 10.52
C PRO A 236 6.72 -5.91 9.93
N ASP A 237 6.86 -7.17 9.53
CA ASP A 237 8.10 -7.73 9.03
C ASP A 237 8.21 -7.50 7.53
N LYS A 238 8.60 -6.28 7.18
CA LYS A 238 8.86 -5.85 5.80
C LYS A 238 10.17 -6.45 5.23
N LYS A 239 10.53 -7.69 5.60
CA LYS A 239 11.80 -8.38 5.25
C LYS A 239 12.11 -8.37 3.75
N TYR A 240 11.10 -8.47 2.88
CA TYR A 240 11.28 -8.44 1.42
C TYR A 240 11.56 -7.06 0.82
N ILE A 241 11.52 -6.00 1.64
CA ILE A 241 12.01 -4.66 1.30
C ILE A 241 13.55 -4.63 1.32
N TYR A 242 14.19 -5.60 2.00
CA TYR A 242 15.62 -5.62 2.27
C TYR A 242 16.21 -7.01 2.06
N ASN A 243 16.09 -7.57 0.85
CA ASN A 243 16.94 -8.70 0.52
C ASN A 243 18.26 -8.19 -0.07
N ILE A 244 19.33 -8.38 0.69
CA ILE A 244 20.72 -8.16 0.27
C ILE A 244 21.15 -9.46 -0.42
N PHE A 245 21.49 -9.38 -1.70
CA PHE A 245 22.10 -10.49 -2.42
C PHE A 245 23.51 -10.11 -2.83
N TYR A 246 24.46 -10.99 -2.51
CA TYR A 246 25.83 -10.90 -3.00
C TYR A 246 25.88 -11.51 -4.40
N THR A 247 26.37 -10.75 -5.39
CA THR A 247 26.63 -11.28 -6.74
C THR A 247 28.10 -11.15 -7.04
N LYS A 248 28.79 -12.25 -7.35
CA LYS A 248 30.20 -12.21 -7.79
C LYS A 248 30.31 -11.35 -9.06
N GLY A 249 31.14 -10.30 -9.03
CA GLY A 249 31.51 -9.47 -10.19
C GLY A 249 30.84 -8.08 -10.27
N LEU A 250 29.81 -7.82 -9.45
CA LEU A 250 29.21 -6.50 -9.21
C LEU A 250 28.90 -6.44 -7.71
N ASP A 251 29.54 -5.52 -6.98
CA ASP A 251 29.79 -5.75 -5.55
C ASP A 251 28.52 -6.04 -4.71
N PHE A 252 27.34 -5.40 -4.91
CA PHE A 252 26.07 -5.74 -4.21
C PHE A 252 24.77 -5.48 -5.03
N GLU A 253 23.75 -6.35 -4.89
CA GLU A 253 22.36 -6.16 -5.38
C GLU A 253 21.37 -6.11 -4.17
N TYR A 254 20.59 -5.04 -4.04
CA TYR A 254 19.46 -4.97 -3.10
C TYR A 254 18.16 -5.14 -3.87
N LYS A 255 17.15 -5.78 -3.26
CA LYS A 255 15.78 -5.76 -3.79
C LYS A 255 14.88 -4.97 -2.84
N ILE A 256 14.46 -3.77 -3.26
CA ILE A 256 13.52 -2.93 -2.50
C ILE A 256 12.20 -2.93 -3.23
N LEU A 257 11.18 -3.60 -2.67
CA LEU A 257 9.85 -3.72 -3.28
C LEU A 257 9.95 -4.04 -4.78
N GLY A 258 10.79 -5.00 -5.17
CA GLY A 258 10.98 -5.39 -6.57
C GLY A 258 11.95 -4.57 -7.40
N LEU A 259 12.36 -3.38 -6.97
CA LEU A 259 13.45 -2.63 -7.61
C LEU A 259 14.79 -3.25 -7.22
N LYS A 260 15.62 -3.56 -8.22
CA LYS A 260 16.98 -4.05 -8.01
C LYS A 260 17.91 -2.85 -7.86
N VAL A 261 18.35 -2.55 -6.67
CA VAL A 261 19.33 -1.50 -6.42
C VAL A 261 20.72 -2.08 -6.58
N TYR A 262 21.48 -1.58 -7.56
CA TYR A 262 22.88 -1.98 -7.73
C TYR A 262 23.79 -0.97 -7.07
N ILE A 263 24.69 -1.44 -6.21
CA ILE A 263 25.71 -0.59 -5.60
C ILE A 263 27.09 -1.09 -5.99
N LYS A 264 27.84 -0.26 -6.72
CA LYS A 264 29.21 -0.54 -7.12
C LYS A 264 30.15 -0.26 -5.94
N SER A 265 30.94 -1.25 -5.53
CA SER A 265 32.03 -1.15 -4.54
C SER A 265 31.65 -0.95 -3.06
N LEU A 266 30.61 -1.65 -2.57
CA LEU A 266 30.36 -1.73 -1.13
C LEU A 266 31.21 -2.83 -0.44
N PRO A 267 31.58 -2.67 0.83
CA PRO A 267 31.96 -3.79 1.70
C PRO A 267 30.77 -4.68 2.12
N SER A 268 30.98 -5.99 2.28
CA SER A 268 29.97 -7.02 2.64
C SER A 268 29.26 -6.87 3.99
N ILE A 269 29.70 -5.94 4.82
CA ILE A 269 29.25 -5.75 6.21
C ILE A 269 28.38 -4.49 6.40
N LEU A 270 28.02 -3.79 5.32
CA LEU A 270 27.33 -2.51 5.38
C LEU A 270 25.85 -2.63 5.03
N ARG A 271 24.99 -2.05 5.88
CA ARG A 271 23.55 -1.87 5.63
C ARG A 271 23.22 -0.39 5.46
N VAL A 272 22.13 -0.10 4.76
CA VAL A 272 21.53 1.24 4.68
C VAL A 272 20.49 1.36 5.80
N LYS A 273 20.56 2.42 6.63
CA LYS A 273 19.50 2.70 7.61
C LYS A 273 18.19 3.00 6.89
N ARG A 274 17.05 2.57 7.45
CA ARG A 274 15.71 2.92 6.90
C ARG A 274 15.54 4.43 6.71
N SER A 275 16.05 5.23 7.65
CA SER A 275 16.02 6.70 7.60
C SER A 275 16.77 7.29 6.39
N GLU A 276 17.79 6.61 5.89
CA GLU A 276 18.61 7.10 4.76
C GLU A 276 18.05 6.65 3.41
N LEU A 277 17.20 5.63 3.41
CA LEU A 277 16.67 5.00 2.20
C LEU A 277 15.95 6.00 1.30
N PHE A 278 15.16 6.88 1.90
CA PHE A 278 14.40 7.86 1.14
C PHE A 278 15.29 8.85 0.40
N SER A 279 16.29 9.40 1.10
CA SER A 279 17.28 10.30 0.51
C SER A 279 18.01 9.64 -0.66
N LEU A 280 18.29 8.34 -0.55
CA LEU A 280 18.94 7.56 -1.59
C LEU A 280 18.03 7.35 -2.81
N ILE A 281 16.77 6.95 -2.59
CA ILE A 281 15.80 6.75 -3.69
C ILE A 281 15.56 8.07 -4.43
N ARG A 282 15.26 9.15 -3.70
CA ARG A 282 14.96 10.48 -4.28
C ARG A 282 16.07 10.99 -5.19
N ASN A 283 17.32 10.82 -4.78
CA ASN A 283 18.46 11.43 -5.46
C ASN A 283 19.08 10.54 -6.56
N THR A 284 18.59 9.30 -6.77
CA THR A 284 19.25 8.33 -7.64
C THR A 284 18.47 8.09 -8.92
N PRO A 285 19.08 8.22 -10.11
CA PRO A 285 18.41 7.89 -11.38
C PRO A 285 17.86 6.47 -11.35
N ILE A 286 16.60 6.32 -11.74
CA ILE A 286 15.99 5.01 -11.90
C ILE A 286 16.08 4.67 -13.39
N ILE A 287 16.79 3.59 -13.71
CA ILE A 287 17.01 3.14 -15.09
C ILE A 287 16.39 1.73 -15.19
N GLY A 288 15.24 1.61 -15.86
CA GLY A 288 14.53 0.34 -15.92
C GLY A 288 14.03 -0.12 -14.54
N GLU A 289 14.38 -1.34 -14.10
CA GLU A 289 14.09 -1.84 -12.73
C GLU A 289 15.14 -1.43 -11.70
N LEU A 290 16.13 -0.63 -12.11
CA LEU A 290 17.38 -0.51 -11.41
C LEU A 290 17.54 0.87 -10.77
N ILE A 291 17.82 0.90 -9.47
CA ILE A 291 18.31 2.09 -8.78
C ILE A 291 19.83 1.94 -8.68
N TYR A 292 20.59 2.78 -9.38
CA TYR A 292 22.06 2.71 -9.35
C TYR A 292 22.63 3.62 -8.27
N LEU A 293 22.88 3.08 -7.07
CA LEU A 293 23.54 3.86 -6.03
C LEU A 293 25.06 3.82 -6.25
N ASN A 294 25.70 4.99 -6.29
CA ASN A 294 27.16 5.09 -6.33
C ASN A 294 27.70 5.05 -4.90
N TYR A 295 28.58 4.09 -4.57
CA TYR A 295 29.18 3.96 -3.23
C TYR A 295 29.81 5.27 -2.71
N LYS A 296 30.50 6.03 -3.59
CA LYS A 296 31.11 7.32 -3.21
C LYS A 296 30.07 8.31 -2.67
N ASN A 297 28.83 8.25 -3.16
CA ASN A 297 27.75 9.17 -2.80
C ASN A 297 27.00 8.74 -1.53
N ILE A 298 27.17 7.50 -1.08
CA ILE A 298 26.35 6.91 -0.01
C ILE A 298 27.19 6.40 1.16
N LYS A 299 28.53 6.39 1.05
CA LYS A 299 29.45 5.86 2.06
C LYS A 299 29.19 6.42 3.46
N SER A 300 28.84 7.71 3.58
CA SER A 300 28.51 8.37 4.85
C SER A 300 27.18 7.92 5.47
N LYS A 301 26.30 7.28 4.68
CA LYS A 301 24.95 6.84 5.07
C LYS A 301 24.87 5.34 5.39
N LEU A 302 25.99 4.62 5.26
CA LEU A 302 26.09 3.19 5.52
C LEU A 302 26.43 2.94 7.00
N VAL A 303 25.89 1.86 7.56
CA VAL A 303 26.20 1.39 8.91
C VAL A 303 26.79 0.00 8.87
N THR A 304 27.85 -0.19 9.66
CA THR A 304 28.48 -1.48 9.91
C THR A 304 27.58 -2.35 10.78
N VAL A 305 27.34 -3.59 10.35
CA VAL A 305 26.68 -4.58 11.20
C VAL A 305 27.70 -5.09 12.22
N LYS A 306 27.46 -4.88 13.51
CA LYS A 306 28.15 -5.69 14.54
C LYS A 306 27.64 -7.13 14.35
N GLN A 307 28.54 -8.05 14.03
CA GLN A 307 28.22 -9.48 14.08
C GLN A 307 27.84 -9.81 15.52
N GLY A 308 26.59 -10.22 15.72
CA GLY A 308 26.02 -10.70 16.96
C GLY A 308 25.07 -11.83 16.63
#